data_AF-A0A563EMB9-F1
#
_entry.id   AF-A0A563EMB9-F1
#
_cell.length_a   1.000
_cell.length_b   1.000
_cell.length_c   1.000
_cell.angle_alpha   90.00
_cell.angle_beta   90.00
_cell.angle_gamma   90.00
#
_symmetry.space_group_name_H-M   'P 1'
#
loop_
_entity.id
_entity.type
_entity.pdbx_description
1 polymer ?
#
loop_
_entity_poly.entity_id
_entity_poly.type
_entity_poly.pdbx_seq_one_letter_code
_entity_poly.pdbx_strand_id
1 'polypeptide(L)'
;MRPVREVVEYDDIPLEPSDHDLELLTHPDLRGYFSLRRTRKGWTLKVRSAAGVLVLDCAELRISPKIPISGEMLLHWLHWLHYATKPYNTTVDQPRRWDVEGTYFTDLVVQAFLDECRILLRNQLRKDYVREEDVQNVLRGRLDVVKQASQRYGMLDRLHVRTFDRRVEVWENEVCGAALRYAARHAEQPRLRCSPGSSRAATPRPRAPRCDGSGTTG
;
A
#
# COMPACT_ATOMS: atom_id res chain seq x y z
N MET A 1 12.33 19.75 2.36
CA MET A 1 12.06 19.30 0.97
C MET A 1 13.35 18.66 0.48
N ARG A 2 13.33 17.36 0.17
CA ARG A 2 14.54 16.62 -0.22
C ARG A 2 14.93 17.01 -1.66
N PRO A 3 16.21 17.15 -1.99
CA PRO A 3 16.62 17.47 -3.35
C PRO A 3 16.33 16.28 -4.28
N VAL A 4 15.61 16.55 -5.37
CA VAL A 4 15.37 15.56 -6.44
C VAL A 4 16.55 15.63 -7.41
N ARG A 5 17.13 14.48 -7.75
CA ARG A 5 18.21 14.36 -8.72
C ARG A 5 17.82 13.37 -9.81
N GLU A 6 17.84 13.82 -11.05
CA GLU A 6 17.74 12.95 -12.21
C GLU A 6 19.10 12.33 -12.51
N VAL A 7 19.10 11.03 -12.73
CA VAL A 7 20.29 10.18 -12.83
C VAL A 7 20.07 9.21 -13.98
N VAL A 8 21.10 8.94 -14.78
CA VAL A 8 21.06 7.90 -15.79
C VAL A 8 21.76 6.65 -15.26
N GLU A 9 21.31 5.48 -15.73
CA GLU A 9 22.01 4.21 -15.50
C GLU A 9 23.53 4.35 -15.74
N TYR A 10 24.35 3.84 -14.81
CA TYR A 10 25.83 3.93 -14.79
C TYR A 10 26.45 5.26 -14.33
N ASP A 11 25.65 6.24 -13.89
CA ASP A 11 26.18 7.49 -13.35
C ASP A 11 26.77 7.34 -11.94
N ASP A 12 27.81 8.15 -11.70
CA ASP A 12 28.45 8.32 -10.40
C ASP A 12 27.95 9.63 -9.74
N ILE A 13 27.26 9.52 -8.61
CA ILE A 13 26.61 10.67 -7.96
C ILE A 13 27.30 10.95 -6.62
N PRO A 14 27.78 12.18 -6.37
CA PRO A 14 28.24 12.56 -5.04
C PRO A 14 27.06 12.70 -4.08
N LEU A 15 27.09 11.99 -2.95
CA LEU A 15 26.06 12.02 -1.91
C LEU A 15 26.69 12.19 -0.53
N GLU A 16 25.90 12.73 0.40
CA GLU A 16 26.19 12.77 1.83
C GLU A 16 25.11 11.95 2.56
N PRO A 17 25.22 10.60 2.54
CA PRO A 17 24.22 9.71 3.11
C PRO A 17 24.20 9.81 4.64
N SER A 18 23.00 9.74 5.22
CA SER A 18 22.81 9.49 6.65
C SER A 18 23.14 8.05 7.02
N ASP A 19 23.22 7.74 8.33
CA ASP A 19 23.41 6.35 8.79
C ASP A 19 22.28 5.43 8.29
N HIS A 20 21.04 5.94 8.23
CA HIS A 20 19.90 5.21 7.68
C HIS A 20 20.04 4.94 6.17
N ASP A 21 20.54 5.92 5.41
CA ASP A 21 20.81 5.75 3.98
C ASP A 21 21.90 4.70 3.74
N LEU A 22 22.92 4.66 4.60
CA LEU A 22 23.99 3.67 4.53
C LEU A 22 23.47 2.26 4.79
N GLU A 23 22.61 2.07 5.79
CA GLU A 23 21.95 0.78 6.04
C GLU A 23 21.11 0.33 4.84
N LEU A 24 20.32 1.24 4.27
CA LEU A 24 19.48 0.95 3.11
C LEU A 24 20.34 0.58 1.89
N LEU A 25 21.36 1.38 1.55
CA LEU A 25 22.22 1.15 0.39
C LEU A 25 23.13 -0.08 0.53
N THR A 26 23.39 -0.56 1.74
CA THR A 26 24.18 -1.77 1.99
C THR A 26 23.34 -3.05 2.11
N HIS A 27 22.01 -2.92 2.10
CA HIS A 27 21.06 -4.04 2.17
C HIS A 27 21.32 -5.03 1.02
N PRO A 28 21.29 -6.36 1.27
CA PRO A 28 21.62 -7.39 0.27
C PRO A 28 20.84 -7.23 -1.05
N ASP A 29 19.56 -6.90 -0.96
CA ASP A 29 18.67 -6.74 -2.12
C ASP A 29 19.08 -5.57 -3.03
N LEU A 30 19.77 -4.57 -2.49
CA LEU A 30 20.17 -3.36 -3.21
C LEU A 30 21.63 -3.40 -3.68
N ARG A 31 22.46 -4.33 -3.18
CA ARG A 31 23.88 -4.48 -3.57
C ARG A 31 24.09 -4.79 -5.05
N GLY A 32 23.12 -5.42 -5.71
CA GLY A 32 23.18 -5.71 -7.14
C GLY A 32 23.00 -4.46 -8.01
N TYR A 33 22.25 -3.48 -7.51
CA TYR A 33 21.79 -2.30 -8.24
C TYR A 33 22.64 -1.06 -7.95
N PHE A 34 23.21 -0.98 -6.75
CA PHE A 34 23.94 0.18 -6.26
C PHE A 34 25.30 -0.22 -5.72
N SER A 35 26.31 0.61 -5.98
CA SER A 35 27.61 0.46 -5.32
C SER A 35 28.05 1.78 -4.72
N LEU A 36 28.30 1.77 -3.42
CA LEU A 36 28.72 2.93 -2.67
C LEU A 36 30.24 2.93 -2.51
N ARG A 37 30.90 4.04 -2.86
CA ARG A 37 32.34 4.23 -2.71
C ARG A 37 32.63 5.49 -1.89
N ARG A 38 33.51 5.38 -0.91
CA ARG A 38 33.99 6.55 -0.16
C ARG A 38 35.12 7.22 -0.94
N THR A 39 35.01 8.52 -1.18
CA THR A 39 36.01 9.35 -1.86
C THR A 39 36.53 10.45 -0.94
N ARG A 40 37.58 11.18 -1.36
CA ARG A 40 38.14 12.29 -0.57
C ARG A 40 37.17 13.46 -0.39
N LYS A 41 36.11 13.55 -1.20
CA LYS A 41 35.10 14.62 -1.19
C LYS A 41 33.76 14.20 -0.57
N GLY A 42 33.66 12.98 -0.03
CA GLY A 42 32.41 12.44 0.54
C GLY A 42 32.12 11.03 0.05
N TRP A 43 30.84 10.70 -0.12
CA TRP A 43 30.44 9.42 -0.69
C TRP A 43 30.04 9.58 -2.15
N THR A 44 30.29 8.54 -2.94
CA THR A 44 29.87 8.47 -4.34
C THR A 44 29.05 7.21 -4.52
N LEU A 45 27.80 7.39 -4.93
CA LEU A 45 26.90 6.30 -5.28
C LEU A 45 26.99 6.07 -6.78
N LYS A 46 27.40 4.87 -7.16
CA LYS A 46 27.36 4.41 -8.53
C LYS A 46 26.10 3.59 -8.75
N VAL A 47 25.27 4.04 -9.68
CA VAL A 47 24.09 3.31 -10.14
C VAL A 47 24.52 2.28 -11.19
N ARG A 48 24.05 1.04 -11.09
CA ARG A 48 24.30 -0.02 -12.09
C ARG A 48 23.06 -0.19 -12.95
N SER A 49 22.68 -1.41 -13.32
CA SER A 49 21.45 -1.71 -14.06
C SER A 49 20.21 -1.63 -13.18
N ALA A 50 19.89 -0.42 -12.77
CA ALA A 50 18.71 -0.05 -12.02
C ALA A 50 17.97 1.04 -12.79
N ALA A 51 16.64 0.98 -12.77
CA ALA A 51 15.75 2.04 -13.24
C ALA A 51 14.60 2.15 -12.24
N GLY A 52 14.19 3.37 -11.92
CA GLY A 52 13.14 3.62 -10.93
C GLY A 52 13.44 4.82 -10.02
N VAL A 53 12.81 4.83 -8.85
CA VAL A 53 12.94 5.91 -7.86
C VAL A 53 13.52 5.34 -6.57
N LEU A 54 14.62 5.94 -6.09
CA LEU A 54 15.23 5.62 -4.80
C LEU A 54 15.11 6.83 -3.87
N VAL A 55 14.33 6.67 -2.81
CA VAL A 55 14.13 7.72 -1.80
C VAL A 55 15.14 7.51 -0.67
N LEU A 56 16.11 8.41 -0.56
CA LEU A 56 17.05 8.52 0.55
C LEU A 56 16.66 9.72 1.43
N ASP A 57 17.16 9.76 2.66
CA ASP A 57 17.02 10.91 3.55
C ASP A 57 17.74 12.14 2.99
N CYS A 58 18.91 11.95 2.38
CA CYS A 58 19.69 13.01 1.75
C CYS A 58 19.17 13.47 0.38
N ALA A 59 18.49 12.61 -0.40
CA ALA A 59 18.04 12.94 -1.76
C ALA A 59 16.98 11.95 -2.29
N GLU A 60 16.17 12.38 -3.26
CA GLU A 60 15.37 11.49 -4.10
C GLU A 60 16.09 11.30 -5.44
N LEU A 61 16.46 10.06 -5.77
CA LEU A 61 17.12 9.73 -7.04
C LEU A 61 16.10 9.16 -8.02
N ARG A 62 15.97 9.81 -9.18
CA ARG A 62 15.15 9.35 -10.29
C ARG A 62 16.06 8.80 -11.37
N ILE A 63 16.09 7.48 -11.46
CA ILE A 63 17.03 6.75 -12.29
C ILE A 63 16.32 6.33 -13.57
N SER A 64 16.69 6.97 -14.68
CA SER A 64 16.19 6.65 -16.00
C SER A 64 17.06 5.55 -16.66
N PRO A 65 16.43 4.56 -17.30
CA PRO A 65 17.15 3.55 -18.07
C PRO A 65 17.86 4.21 -19.25
N LYS A 66 19.02 3.67 -19.66
CA LYS A 66 19.79 4.21 -20.79
C LYS A 66 19.05 4.08 -22.13
N ILE A 67 18.18 3.09 -22.24
CA ILE A 67 17.27 2.92 -23.38
C ILE A 67 15.94 3.59 -22.99
N PRO A 68 15.40 4.51 -23.80
CA PRO A 68 14.10 5.10 -23.54
C PRO A 68 13.03 4.00 -23.66
N ILE A 69 12.55 3.53 -22.51
CA ILE A 69 11.43 2.61 -22.42
C ILE A 69 10.17 3.48 -22.49
N SER A 70 9.31 3.28 -23.50
CA SER A 70 7.99 3.90 -23.49
C SER A 70 7.23 3.43 -22.24
N GLY A 71 6.49 4.32 -21.57
CA GLY A 71 5.77 3.88 -20.37
C GLY A 71 4.74 2.77 -20.67
N GLU A 72 4.29 2.62 -21.92
CA GLU A 72 3.47 1.48 -22.37
C GLU A 72 4.25 0.16 -22.25
N MET A 73 5.51 0.15 -22.68
CA MET A 73 6.37 -1.03 -22.59
C MET A 73 6.71 -1.37 -21.13
N LEU A 74 6.94 -0.34 -20.31
CA LEU A 74 7.14 -0.52 -18.87
C LEU A 74 5.90 -1.11 -18.18
N LEU A 75 4.71 -0.59 -18.49
CA LEU A 75 3.45 -1.12 -17.98
C LEU A 75 3.20 -2.54 -18.48
N HIS A 76 3.53 -2.82 -19.74
CA HIS A 76 3.47 -4.16 -20.30
C HIS A 76 4.39 -5.12 -19.55
N TRP A 77 5.61 -4.69 -19.19
CA TRP A 77 6.53 -5.51 -18.40
C TRP A 77 6.08 -5.71 -16.95
N LEU A 78 5.57 -4.67 -16.29
CA LEU A 78 5.00 -4.80 -14.94
C LEU A 78 3.77 -5.71 -14.92
N HIS A 79 2.90 -5.56 -15.91
CA HIS A 79 1.76 -6.43 -16.12
C HIS A 79 2.23 -7.86 -16.38
N TRP A 80 3.19 -8.06 -17.29
CA TRP A 80 3.75 -9.38 -17.57
C TRP A 80 4.39 -10.02 -16.34
N LEU A 81 5.15 -9.27 -15.53
CA LEU A 81 5.72 -9.77 -14.28
C LEU A 81 4.64 -10.19 -13.28
N HIS A 82 3.53 -9.43 -13.21
CA HIS A 82 2.41 -9.78 -12.34
C HIS A 82 1.65 -11.02 -12.85
N TYR A 83 1.39 -11.11 -14.15
CA TYR A 83 0.64 -12.22 -14.76
C TYR A 83 1.47 -13.49 -14.97
N ALA A 84 2.80 -13.38 -15.12
CA ALA A 84 3.70 -14.54 -15.11
C ALA A 84 3.62 -15.30 -13.78
N THR A 85 3.19 -14.64 -12.70
CA THR A 85 3.02 -15.26 -11.38
C THR A 85 1.61 -15.80 -11.11
N LYS A 86 0.65 -15.63 -12.03
CA LYS A 86 -0.73 -16.16 -11.88
C LYS A 86 -1.32 -16.64 -13.22
N PRO A 87 -1.57 -17.95 -13.40
CA PRO A 87 -2.47 -18.39 -14.45
C PRO A 87 -3.89 -17.98 -14.05
N TYR A 88 -4.67 -17.41 -14.98
CA TYR A 88 -6.07 -16.96 -14.86
C TYR A 88 -6.36 -15.59 -14.23
N ASN A 89 -6.59 -14.58 -15.08
CA ASN A 89 -7.96 -14.10 -15.39
C ASN A 89 -7.86 -12.96 -16.43
N THR A 90 -8.01 -13.34 -17.68
CA THR A 90 -8.17 -12.48 -18.84
C THR A 90 -9.61 -11.94 -18.83
N THR A 91 -9.85 -10.88 -18.06
CA THR A 91 -11.10 -10.10 -18.19
C THR A 91 -10.81 -8.64 -17.89
N VAL A 92 -9.89 -8.04 -18.63
CA VAL A 92 -9.84 -6.58 -18.74
C VAL A 92 -9.69 -6.24 -20.22
N ASP A 93 -10.80 -6.37 -20.93
CA ASP A 93 -10.99 -5.95 -22.34
C ASP A 93 -11.19 -4.42 -22.47
N GLN A 94 -10.84 -3.65 -21.42
CA GLN A 94 -10.86 -2.20 -21.49
C GLN A 94 -9.46 -1.71 -21.89
N PRO A 95 -9.33 -0.94 -22.99
CA PRO A 95 -8.08 -0.29 -23.33
C PRO A 95 -7.72 0.65 -22.17
N ARG A 96 -6.70 0.26 -21.39
CA ARG A 96 -6.19 1.07 -20.28
C ARG A 96 -5.53 2.31 -20.90
N ARG A 97 -6.23 3.43 -20.86
CA ARG A 97 -5.72 4.70 -21.38
C ARG A 97 -4.94 5.41 -20.28
N TRP A 98 -3.72 4.93 -20.04
CA TRP A 98 -2.77 5.59 -19.17
C TRP A 98 -2.15 6.77 -19.88
N ASP A 99 -1.90 7.85 -19.16
CA ASP A 99 -1.13 8.95 -19.71
C ASP A 99 0.35 8.63 -19.51
N VAL A 100 0.99 8.31 -20.61
CA VAL A 100 2.33 7.75 -20.67
C VAL A 100 3.37 8.84 -20.99
N GLU A 101 2.93 9.99 -21.48
CA GLU A 101 3.81 11.08 -21.89
C GLU A 101 4.19 11.94 -20.68
N GLY A 102 5.49 12.19 -20.50
CA GLY A 102 6.01 13.04 -19.41
C GLY A 102 5.70 12.54 -18.00
N THR A 103 5.25 11.28 -17.85
CA THR A 103 4.79 10.72 -16.59
C THR A 103 5.89 9.87 -15.97
N TYR A 104 6.36 10.25 -14.78
CA TYR A 104 7.38 9.51 -14.04
C TYR A 104 6.85 8.13 -13.61
N PHE A 105 7.76 7.17 -13.40
CA PHE A 105 7.44 5.80 -12.98
C PHE A 105 6.41 5.75 -11.84
N THR A 106 6.60 6.60 -10.82
CA THR A 106 5.71 6.70 -9.66
C THR A 106 4.26 7.03 -10.06
N ASP A 107 4.07 8.02 -10.93
CA ASP A 107 2.73 8.44 -11.36
C ASP A 107 2.03 7.39 -12.22
N LEU A 108 2.81 6.67 -13.03
CA LEU A 108 2.32 5.58 -13.86
C LEU A 108 1.87 4.39 -13.00
N VAL A 109 2.61 4.05 -11.94
CA VAL A 109 2.17 3.06 -10.95
C VAL A 109 0.92 3.53 -10.19
N VAL A 110 0.86 4.80 -9.80
CA VAL A 110 -0.32 5.38 -9.14
C VAL A 110 -1.56 5.35 -10.06
N GLN A 111 -1.40 5.67 -11.34
CA GLN A 111 -2.48 5.58 -12.33
C GLN A 111 -2.99 4.15 -12.48
N ALA A 112 -2.08 3.18 -12.67
CA ALA A 112 -2.45 1.77 -12.78
C ALA A 112 -3.17 1.27 -11.52
N PHE A 113 -2.65 1.61 -10.34
CA PHE A 113 -3.25 1.23 -9.07
C PHE A 113 -4.65 1.85 -8.85
N LEU A 114 -4.84 3.11 -9.23
CA LEU A 114 -6.14 3.78 -9.17
C LEU A 114 -7.17 3.11 -10.07
N ASP A 115 -6.77 2.66 -11.26
CA ASP A 115 -7.66 1.94 -12.18
C ASP A 115 -8.09 0.58 -11.63
N GLU A 116 -7.16 -0.18 -11.05
CA GLU A 116 -7.51 -1.45 -10.37
C GLU A 116 -8.44 -1.21 -9.18
N CYS A 117 -8.20 -0.17 -8.39
CA CYS A 117 -9.09 0.20 -7.28
C CYS A 117 -10.49 0.60 -7.77
N ARG A 118 -10.62 1.28 -8.92
CA ARG A 118 -11.92 1.60 -9.52
C ARG A 118 -12.66 0.33 -9.96
N ILE A 119 -11.95 -0.65 -10.51
CA ILE A 119 -12.53 -1.96 -10.86
C ILE A 119 -13.01 -2.67 -9.60
N LEU A 120 -12.20 -2.70 -8.53
CA LEU A 120 -12.59 -3.29 -7.25
C LEU A 120 -13.81 -2.61 -6.62
N LEU A 121 -13.88 -1.27 -6.65
CA LEU A 121 -15.04 -0.54 -6.12
C LEU A 121 -16.31 -0.81 -6.94
N ARG A 122 -16.21 -0.93 -8.28
CA ARG A 122 -17.33 -1.33 -9.15
C ARG A 122 -17.84 -2.73 -8.83
N ASN A 123 -16.94 -3.66 -8.51
CA ASN A 123 -17.27 -5.04 -8.17
C ASN A 123 -17.71 -5.23 -6.70
N GLN A 124 -17.86 -4.14 -5.96
CA GLN A 124 -18.01 -4.09 -4.49
C GLN A 124 -16.77 -4.57 -3.74
N LEU A 125 -16.46 -3.88 -2.62
CA LEU A 125 -15.37 -4.29 -1.74
C LEU A 125 -15.58 -5.70 -1.20
N ARG A 126 -14.48 -6.43 -1.02
CA ARG A 126 -14.50 -7.77 -0.43
C ARG A 126 -15.12 -7.69 0.96
N LYS A 127 -15.94 -8.69 1.29
CA LYS A 127 -16.56 -8.82 2.61
C LYS A 127 -16.31 -10.20 3.16
N ASP A 128 -15.73 -10.28 4.35
CA ASP A 128 -15.50 -11.54 5.05
C ASP A 128 -16.41 -11.67 6.27
N TYR A 129 -16.67 -12.92 6.66
CA TYR A 129 -17.41 -13.22 7.87
C TYR A 129 -16.50 -13.06 9.08
N VAL A 130 -16.82 -12.11 9.94
CA VAL A 130 -16.12 -11.89 11.21
C VAL A 130 -17.01 -12.39 12.34
N ARG A 131 -16.42 -13.21 13.22
CA ARG A 131 -17.07 -13.63 14.46
C ARG A 131 -16.94 -12.52 15.49
N GLU A 132 -18.05 -12.06 16.04
CA GLU A 132 -18.07 -11.08 17.13
C GLU A 132 -18.82 -11.67 18.32
N GLU A 133 -18.28 -11.43 19.52
CA GLU A 133 -18.97 -11.72 20.77
C GLU A 133 -19.42 -10.39 21.36
N ASP A 134 -20.72 -10.24 21.59
CA ASP A 134 -21.32 -9.00 22.05
C ASP A 134 -22.40 -9.28 23.11
N VAL A 135 -22.76 -8.25 23.88
CA VAL A 135 -23.89 -8.32 24.83
C VAL A 135 -25.05 -7.52 24.26
N GLN A 136 -26.11 -8.21 23.85
CA GLN A 136 -27.25 -7.60 23.20
C GLN A 136 -28.54 -7.88 23.95
N ASN A 137 -29.51 -6.96 23.85
CA ASN A 137 -30.82 -7.12 24.47
C ASN A 137 -31.75 -8.02 23.64
N VAL A 138 -31.31 -8.40 22.44
CA VAL A 138 -32.05 -9.26 21.51
C VAL A 138 -31.14 -10.39 21.07
N LEU A 139 -31.70 -11.60 20.96
CA LEU A 139 -30.96 -12.75 20.47
C LEU A 139 -30.80 -12.66 18.94
N ARG A 140 -29.62 -12.24 18.48
CA ARG A 140 -29.23 -12.26 17.06
C ARG A 140 -28.01 -13.16 16.86
N GLY A 141 -28.16 -14.30 16.20
CA GLY A 141 -27.07 -15.27 16.07
C GLY A 141 -27.16 -16.37 17.13
N ARG A 142 -26.05 -16.70 17.79
CA ARG A 142 -25.99 -17.82 18.75
C ARG A 142 -25.70 -17.36 20.18
N LEU A 143 -26.55 -17.72 21.13
CA LEU A 143 -26.31 -17.45 22.55
C LEU A 143 -25.05 -18.18 23.05
N ASP A 144 -24.15 -17.48 23.74
CA ASP A 144 -23.06 -18.07 24.50
C ASP A 144 -23.58 -18.48 25.88
N VAL A 145 -24.12 -19.70 25.95
CA VAL A 145 -24.72 -20.26 27.17
C VAL A 145 -23.72 -20.34 28.32
N VAL A 146 -22.44 -20.62 28.01
CA VAL A 146 -21.39 -20.74 29.04
C VAL A 146 -21.12 -19.37 29.65
N LYS A 147 -20.93 -18.32 28.84
CA LYS A 147 -20.76 -16.95 29.35
C LYS A 147 -22.03 -16.44 30.05
N GLN A 148 -23.21 -16.72 29.51
CA GLN A 148 -24.47 -16.30 30.13
C GLN A 148 -24.64 -16.91 31.53
N ALA A 149 -24.41 -18.21 31.66
CA ALA A 149 -24.57 -18.91 32.94
C ALA A 149 -23.49 -18.52 33.97
N SER A 150 -22.26 -18.24 33.52
CA SER A 150 -21.14 -17.93 34.42
C SER A 150 -21.04 -16.45 34.82
N GLN A 151 -21.41 -15.51 33.94
CA GLN A 151 -21.21 -14.08 34.16
C GLN A 151 -22.51 -13.30 34.42
N ARG A 152 -23.67 -13.83 34.03
CA ARG A 152 -24.97 -13.13 34.08
C ARG A 152 -26.13 -14.03 34.46
N TYR A 153 -25.92 -14.90 35.46
CA TYR A 153 -26.96 -15.78 35.96
C TYR A 153 -28.19 -14.98 36.43
N GLY A 154 -29.36 -15.28 35.88
CA GLY A 154 -30.64 -14.65 36.23
C GLY A 154 -30.97 -13.32 35.52
N MET A 155 -30.06 -12.76 34.72
CA MET A 155 -30.33 -11.57 33.90
C MET A 155 -30.72 -11.98 32.48
N LEU A 156 -31.94 -11.65 32.05
CA LEU A 156 -32.50 -11.99 30.73
C LEU A 156 -32.58 -10.79 29.77
N ASP A 157 -32.34 -9.57 30.28
CA ASP A 157 -32.34 -8.33 29.51
C ASP A 157 -31.04 -8.13 28.71
N ARG A 158 -29.98 -8.86 29.05
CA ARG A 158 -28.65 -8.79 28.43
C ARG A 158 -28.12 -10.19 28.14
N LEU A 159 -28.03 -10.52 26.85
CA LEU A 159 -27.63 -11.82 26.36
C LEU A 159 -26.21 -11.74 25.80
N HIS A 160 -25.33 -12.64 26.24
CA HIS A 160 -24.05 -12.86 25.57
C HIS A 160 -24.28 -13.62 24.26
N VAL A 161 -24.08 -12.95 23.13
CA VAL A 161 -24.38 -13.51 21.80
C VAL A 161 -23.12 -13.52 20.93
N ARG A 162 -23.02 -14.56 20.10
CA ARG A 162 -22.03 -14.73 19.04
C ARG A 162 -22.69 -14.49 17.70
N THR A 163 -22.23 -13.48 16.97
CA THR A 163 -22.70 -13.18 15.61
C THR A 163 -21.63 -13.50 14.57
N PHE A 164 -22.07 -13.73 13.33
CA PHE A 164 -21.22 -13.87 12.16
C PHE A 164 -21.68 -12.85 11.11
N ASP A 165 -21.20 -11.62 11.24
CA ASP A 165 -21.59 -10.54 10.34
C ASP A 165 -20.56 -10.40 9.20
N ARG A 166 -21.08 -10.12 8.00
CA ARG A 166 -20.25 -9.96 6.80
C ARG A 166 -19.77 -8.51 6.72
N ARG A 167 -18.50 -8.27 7.03
CA ARG A 167 -17.92 -6.93 7.20
C ARG A 167 -16.99 -6.55 6.05
N VAL A 168 -16.95 -5.26 5.72
CA VAL A 168 -16.01 -4.70 4.73
C VAL A 168 -14.68 -4.30 5.38
N GLU A 169 -14.63 -4.19 6.71
CA GLU A 169 -13.42 -3.89 7.48
C GLU A 169 -12.53 -5.14 7.60
N VAL A 170 -12.05 -5.61 6.45
CA VAL A 170 -11.06 -6.68 6.34
C VAL A 170 -9.69 -6.07 6.02
N TRP A 171 -8.63 -6.73 6.45
CA TRP A 171 -7.27 -6.18 6.36
C TRP A 171 -6.88 -5.85 4.90
N GLU A 172 -7.36 -6.62 3.92
CA GLU A 172 -7.09 -6.35 2.50
C GLU A 172 -7.65 -5.00 2.06
N ASN A 173 -8.89 -4.69 2.46
CA ASN A 173 -9.53 -3.42 2.11
C ASN A 173 -8.85 -2.25 2.85
N GLU A 174 -8.42 -2.46 4.09
CA GLU A 174 -7.68 -1.47 4.86
C GLU A 174 -6.31 -1.16 4.24
N VAL A 175 -5.60 -2.19 3.78
CA VAL A 175 -4.33 -2.07 3.04
C VAL A 175 -4.55 -1.32 1.74
N CYS A 176 -5.56 -1.67 0.94
CA CYS A 176 -5.91 -0.92 -0.27
C CYS A 176 -6.20 0.56 0.04
N GLY A 177 -6.94 0.84 1.11
CA GLY A 177 -7.21 2.21 1.55
C GLY A 177 -5.97 2.96 2.01
N ALA A 178 -5.04 2.30 2.70
CA ALA A 178 -3.75 2.85 3.08
C ALA A 178 -2.87 3.15 1.86
N ALA A 179 -2.79 2.21 0.93
CA ALA A 179 -2.06 2.35 -0.32
C ALA A 179 -2.61 3.51 -1.16
N LEU A 180 -3.93 3.69 -1.25
CA LEU A 180 -4.56 4.82 -1.95
C LEU A 180 -4.19 6.16 -1.31
N ARG A 181 -4.18 6.23 0.02
CA ARG A 181 -3.75 7.44 0.75
C ARG A 181 -2.27 7.74 0.55
N TYR A 182 -1.44 6.71 0.49
CA TYR A 182 -0.01 6.84 0.21
C TYR A 182 0.22 7.34 -1.22
N ALA A 183 -0.40 6.68 -2.21
CA ALA A 183 -0.37 7.07 -3.61
C ALA A 183 -0.79 8.55 -3.81
N ALA A 184 -1.85 9.00 -3.15
CA ALA A 184 -2.32 10.39 -3.23
C ALA A 184 -1.31 11.42 -2.74
N ARG A 185 -0.47 11.06 -1.75
CA ARG A 185 0.56 11.95 -1.17
C ARG A 185 1.82 11.99 -2.02
N HIS A 186 2.12 10.88 -2.69
CA HIS A 186 3.37 10.69 -3.43
C HIS A 186 3.25 10.87 -4.93
N ALA A 187 2.03 10.96 -5.48
CA ALA A 187 1.84 11.32 -6.88
C ALA A 187 2.41 12.73 -7.15
N GLU A 188 3.04 12.93 -8.30
CA GLU A 188 3.61 14.20 -8.74
C GLU A 188 2.55 15.01 -9.49
N GLN A 189 1.78 14.33 -10.34
CA GLN A 189 0.68 14.94 -11.09
C GLN A 189 -0.50 15.36 -10.19
N PRO A 190 -0.91 16.64 -10.22
CA PRO A 190 -2.04 17.15 -9.43
C PRO A 190 -3.35 16.39 -9.63
N ARG A 191 -3.62 15.94 -10.87
CA ARG A 191 -4.82 15.15 -11.21
C ARG A 191 -4.90 13.81 -10.48
N LEU A 192 -3.75 13.20 -10.15
CA LEU A 192 -3.68 11.93 -9.44
C LEU A 192 -3.87 12.12 -7.93
N ARG A 193 -3.35 13.23 -7.39
CA ARG A 193 -3.57 13.63 -5.98
C ARG A 193 -5.05 13.82 -5.68
N CYS A 194 -5.77 14.50 -6.58
CA CYS A 194 -7.18 14.87 -6.43
C CYS A 194 -8.17 13.82 -6.96
N SER A 195 -7.72 12.63 -7.38
CA SER A 195 -8.61 11.62 -7.95
C SER A 195 -9.69 11.19 -6.94
N PRO A 196 -10.98 11.08 -7.32
CA PRO A 196 -12.07 10.73 -6.38
C PRO A 196 -11.86 9.41 -5.61
N GLY A 197 -11.15 8.45 -6.22
CA GLY A 197 -10.80 7.17 -5.58
C GLY A 197 -9.70 7.28 -4.51
N SER A 198 -8.95 8.39 -4.48
CA SER A 198 -7.99 8.69 -3.41
C SER A 198 -8.68 9.28 -2.16
N SER A 199 -9.96 9.64 -2.28
CA SER A 199 -10.70 10.28 -1.20
C SER A 199 -10.91 9.32 -0.03
N ARG A 200 -10.60 9.85 1.15
CA ARG A 200 -10.61 9.20 2.46
C ARG A 200 -11.97 8.59 2.89
N ALA A 201 -13.02 8.83 2.12
CA ALA A 201 -14.38 8.38 2.38
C ALA A 201 -14.71 7.01 1.76
N ALA A 202 -13.97 6.57 0.74
CA ALA A 202 -14.33 5.38 -0.04
C ALA A 202 -13.79 4.05 0.53
N THR A 203 -12.88 4.09 1.51
CA THR A 203 -12.21 2.88 2.01
C THR A 203 -12.23 2.81 3.54
N PRO A 204 -12.61 1.65 4.13
CA PRO A 204 -12.61 1.49 5.58
C PRO A 204 -11.23 1.73 6.18
N ARG A 205 -11.22 2.21 7.42
CA ARG A 205 -10.00 2.45 8.20
C ARG A 205 -9.74 1.26 9.11
N PRO A 206 -8.45 0.94 9.38
CA PRO A 206 -8.10 0.08 10.50
C PRO A 206 -8.73 0.61 11.77
N ARG A 207 -9.60 -0.21 12.36
CA ARG A 207 -10.15 0.07 13.68
C ARG A 207 -9.00 -0.03 14.67
N ALA A 208 -8.83 0.99 15.51
CA ALA A 208 -7.92 0.87 16.65
C ALA A 208 -8.36 -0.37 17.47
N PRO A 209 -7.41 -1.17 18.00
CA PRO A 209 -7.77 -2.25 18.90
C PRO A 209 -8.62 -1.65 20.02
N ARG A 210 -9.84 -2.19 20.21
CA ARG A 210 -10.63 -1.85 21.38
C ARG A 210 -9.81 -2.35 22.57
N CYS A 211 -9.20 -1.41 23.30
CA CYS A 211 -8.72 -1.72 24.63
C CYS A 211 -9.97 -2.05 25.45
N ASP A 212 -10.20 -3.34 25.66
CA ASP A 212 -11.22 -3.81 26.59
C ASP A 212 -10.89 -3.19 27.94
N GLY A 213 -11.72 -2.24 28.37
CA GLY A 213 -11.62 -1.62 29.67
C GLY A 213 -11.90 -2.67 30.73
N SER A 214 -10.84 -3.31 31.23
CA SER A 214 -10.87 -3.95 32.54
C SER A 214 -11.03 -2.85 33.59
N GLY A 215 -12.15 -2.92 34.31
CA GLY A 215 -12.56 -1.91 35.25
C GLY A 215 -11.54 -1.68 36.37
N THR A 216 -11.45 -0.43 36.79
CA THR A 216 -11.04 -0.08 38.14
C THR A 216 -12.00 0.99 38.63
N THR A 217 -13.03 0.54 39.34
CA THR A 217 -13.79 1.41 40.25
C THR A 217 -13.55 0.81 41.63
N GLY A 218 -12.74 1.50 42.42
CA GLY A 218 -12.75 1.38 43.87
C GLY A 218 -13.85 2.26 44.45
#